data_AF-A0A966MG39-F1
#
_entry.id   AF-A0A966MG39-F1
#
_cell.length_a   1.000
_cell.length_b   1.000
_cell.length_c   1.000
_cell.angle_alpha   90.00
_cell.angle_beta   90.00
_cell.angle_gamma   90.00
#
_symmetry.space_group_name_H-M   'P 1'
#
loop_
_entity.id
_entity.type
_entity.pdbx_description
1 polymer ?
#
loop_
_entity_poly.entity_id
_entity_poly.type
_entity_poly.pdbx_seq_one_letter_code
_entity_poly.pdbx_strand_id
1 'polypeptide(L)'
;MLPDTVQLRAKAREKGRLHDTRLEPSVRALYPQVAYETRDKDAVNHGGQEISKHLKSLEVFLKNCPLDPTKLWLCDCGFAVTFAWIRRFEEALSLVIEWPQSVTAYHDRIQSFSPVRDELEHYKPAMDEYLKKAYP
;
A
#
# COMPACT_ATOMS: atom_id res chain seq x y z
N MET A 1 -11.19 13.72 -0.74
CA MET A 1 -12.47 14.20 -0.15
C MET A 1 -12.49 13.92 1.35
N LEU A 2 -13.02 14.84 2.16
CA LEU A 2 -13.10 14.70 3.63
C LEU A 2 -14.55 14.41 4.06
N PRO A 3 -14.79 13.55 5.06
CA PRO A 3 -16.14 13.33 5.60
C PRO A 3 -16.77 14.59 6.18
N ASP A 4 -18.09 14.61 6.33
CA ASP A 4 -18.81 15.82 6.77
C ASP A 4 -18.61 16.11 8.25
N THR A 5 -18.60 15.08 9.10
CA THR A 5 -18.51 15.24 10.55
C THR A 5 -17.07 15.22 11.07
N VAL A 6 -16.82 15.93 12.17
CA VAL A 6 -15.51 15.97 12.82
C VAL A 6 -15.05 14.58 13.25
N GLN A 7 -15.97 13.75 13.75
CA GLN A 7 -15.71 12.38 14.19
C GLN A 7 -15.27 11.49 13.02
N LEU A 8 -15.98 11.55 11.88
CA LEU A 8 -15.58 10.79 10.70
C LEU A 8 -14.27 11.31 10.11
N ARG A 9 -14.02 12.63 10.13
CA ARG A 9 -12.72 13.19 9.75
C ARG A 9 -11.59 12.71 10.66
N ALA A 10 -11.82 12.57 11.96
CA ALA A 10 -10.85 12.02 12.88
C ALA A 10 -10.52 10.56 12.53
N LYS A 11 -11.53 9.74 12.21
CA LYS A 11 -11.35 8.36 11.76
C LYS A 11 -10.63 8.24 10.41
N ALA A 12 -10.93 9.12 9.46
CA ALA A 12 -10.19 9.18 8.20
C ALA A 12 -8.71 9.52 8.44
N ARG A 13 -8.41 10.50 9.32
CA ARG A 13 -7.02 10.85 9.66
C ARG A 13 -6.29 9.76 10.41
N GLU A 14 -6.96 9.07 11.34
CA GLU A 14 -6.40 7.91 12.05
C GLU A 14 -5.96 6.82 11.06
N LYS A 15 -6.83 6.46 10.11
CA LYS A 15 -6.53 5.51 9.04
C LYS A 15 -5.37 5.98 8.14
N GLY A 16 -5.38 7.26 7.73
CA GLY A 16 -4.30 7.84 6.93
C GLY A 16 -2.96 7.87 7.69
N ARG A 17 -2.97 8.12 9.00
CA ARG A 17 -1.76 8.13 9.81
C ARG A 17 -1.13 6.74 9.94
N LEU A 18 -1.93 5.68 9.98
CA LEU A 18 -1.39 4.31 9.91
C LEU A 18 -0.58 4.10 8.62
N HIS A 19 -1.10 4.58 7.49
CA HIS A 19 -0.38 4.55 6.22
C HIS A 19 0.94 5.34 6.31
N ASP A 20 0.86 6.63 6.63
CA ASP A 20 2.00 7.56 6.54
C ASP A 20 3.14 7.23 7.51
N THR A 21 2.82 6.60 8.66
CA THR A 21 3.80 6.40 9.74
C THR A 21 4.24 4.95 9.94
N ARG A 22 3.61 4.00 9.23
CA ARG A 22 3.90 2.56 9.36
C ARG A 22 4.06 1.92 7.99
N LEU A 23 2.97 1.76 7.26
CA LEU A 23 2.97 0.95 6.03
C LEU A 23 3.83 1.57 4.92
N GLU A 24 3.66 2.86 4.65
CA GLU A 24 4.42 3.50 3.58
C GLU A 24 5.93 3.56 3.90
N PRO A 25 6.37 3.91 5.13
CA PRO A 25 7.77 3.80 5.52
C PRO A 25 8.37 2.40 5.38
N SER A 26 7.63 1.34 5.73
CA SER A 26 8.13 -0.04 5.57
C SER A 26 8.30 -0.43 4.11
N VAL A 27 7.43 0.06 3.23
CA VAL A 27 7.58 -0.12 1.77
C VAL A 27 8.77 0.69 1.26
N ARG A 28 8.94 1.95 1.72
CA ARG A 28 10.08 2.79 1.35
C ARG A 28 11.42 2.16 1.74
N ALA A 29 11.47 1.42 2.84
CA ALA A 29 12.68 0.72 3.28
C ALA A 29 13.19 -0.36 2.29
N LEU A 30 12.35 -0.84 1.36
CA LEU A 30 12.76 -1.79 0.32
C LEU A 30 13.44 -1.14 -0.89
N TYR A 31 13.37 0.18 -1.05
CA TYR A 31 13.94 0.86 -2.22
C TYR A 31 15.46 0.62 -2.40
N PRO A 32 16.29 0.60 -1.34
CA PRO A 32 17.70 0.23 -1.45
C PRO A 32 17.93 -1.20 -1.96
N GLN A 33 16.94 -2.09 -1.82
CA GLN A 33 17.02 -3.50 -2.22
C GLN A 33 16.56 -3.75 -3.66
N VAL A 34 16.16 -2.69 -4.36
CA VAL A 34 15.69 -2.79 -5.74
C VAL A 34 16.85 -3.19 -6.65
N ALA A 35 18.00 -2.53 -6.57
CA ALA A 35 19.16 -2.83 -7.42
C ALA A 35 19.61 -4.30 -7.26
N TYR A 36 19.56 -5.08 -8.34
CA TYR A 36 19.86 -6.52 -8.32
C TYR A 36 21.26 -6.81 -7.77
N GLU A 37 22.26 -6.04 -8.20
CA GLU A 37 23.67 -6.24 -7.84
C GLU A 37 23.97 -6.11 -6.34
N THR A 38 23.22 -5.26 -5.64
CA THR A 38 23.45 -4.94 -4.22
C THR A 38 22.33 -5.44 -3.30
N ARG A 39 21.39 -6.22 -3.83
CA ARG A 39 20.22 -6.68 -3.08
C ARG A 39 20.62 -7.61 -1.94
N ASP A 40 20.21 -7.26 -0.74
CA ASP A 40 20.27 -8.13 0.42
C ASP A 40 18.96 -8.93 0.56
N LYS A 41 19.05 -10.25 0.42
CA LYS A 41 17.90 -11.15 0.53
C LYS A 41 17.30 -11.18 1.93
N ASP A 42 18.11 -11.05 2.97
CA ASP A 42 17.62 -11.05 4.36
C ASP A 42 16.90 -9.75 4.68
N ALA A 43 17.36 -8.63 4.11
CA ALA A 43 16.67 -7.35 4.19
C ALA A 43 15.31 -7.38 3.46
N VAL A 44 15.23 -8.02 2.29
CA VAL A 44 13.96 -8.21 1.56
C VAL A 44 13.00 -9.08 2.38
N ASN A 45 13.47 -10.19 2.95
CA ASN A 45 12.66 -11.06 3.79
C ASN A 45 12.11 -10.34 5.03
N HIS A 46 12.96 -9.60 5.75
CA HIS A 46 12.53 -8.78 6.88
C HIS A 46 11.54 -7.69 6.47
N GLY A 47 11.77 -7.02 5.33
CA GLY A 47 10.84 -6.03 4.80
C GLY A 47 9.46 -6.64 4.52
N GLY A 48 9.42 -7.87 4.01
CA GLY A 48 8.17 -8.58 3.76
C GLY A 48 7.39 -8.89 5.05
N GLN A 49 8.09 -9.30 6.10
CA GLN A 49 7.50 -9.54 7.42
C GLN A 49 6.94 -8.26 8.05
N GLU A 50 7.67 -7.14 7.98
CA GLU A 50 7.21 -5.86 8.54
C GLU A 50 6.01 -5.29 7.76
N ILE A 51 6.01 -5.38 6.43
CA ILE A 51 4.84 -5.00 5.62
C ILE A 51 3.63 -5.87 6.01
N SER A 52 3.79 -7.20 6.07
CA SER A 52 2.72 -8.14 6.44
C SER A 52 2.11 -7.80 7.80
N LYS A 53 2.95 -7.50 8.80
CA LYS A 53 2.54 -7.04 10.13
C LYS A 53 1.75 -5.72 10.09
N HIS A 54 2.13 -4.78 9.24
CA HIS A 54 1.39 -3.53 9.06
C HIS A 54 0.06 -3.73 8.31
N LEU A 55 0.00 -4.64 7.33
CA LEU A 55 -1.27 -5.04 6.72
C LEU A 55 -2.20 -5.72 7.72
N LYS A 56 -1.66 -6.54 8.63
CA LYS A 56 -2.43 -7.12 9.74
C LYS A 56 -2.97 -6.07 10.70
N SER A 57 -2.18 -5.04 10.97
CA SER A 57 -2.64 -3.88 11.75
C SER A 57 -3.77 -3.14 11.02
N LEU A 58 -3.64 -2.93 9.71
CA LEU A 58 -4.67 -2.30 8.88
C LEU A 58 -5.99 -3.09 8.90
N GLU A 59 -5.96 -4.43 8.87
CA GLU A 59 -7.15 -5.27 9.01
C GLU A 59 -7.99 -4.87 10.25
N VAL A 60 -7.34 -4.65 11.40
CA VAL A 60 -8.03 -4.27 12.64
C VAL A 60 -8.73 -2.92 12.50
N PHE A 61 -8.11 -1.96 11.80
CA PHE A 61 -8.72 -0.67 11.49
C PHE A 61 -9.88 -0.79 10.51
N LEU A 62 -9.74 -1.61 9.47
CA LEU A 62 -10.77 -1.79 8.45
C LEU A 62 -12.05 -2.40 9.03
N LYS A 63 -11.93 -3.38 9.94
CA LYS A 63 -13.07 -4.02 10.62
C LYS A 63 -13.94 -3.04 11.40
N ASN A 64 -13.36 -1.95 11.90
CA ASN A 64 -14.03 -0.97 12.75
C ASN A 64 -14.18 0.40 12.06
N CYS A 65 -13.96 0.49 10.75
CA CYS A 65 -13.96 1.76 10.05
C CYS A 65 -15.39 2.24 9.78
N PRO A 66 -15.82 3.40 10.30
CA PRO A 66 -17.18 3.90 10.09
C PRO A 66 -17.35 4.69 8.78
N LEU A 67 -16.32 4.72 7.93
CA LEU A 67 -16.37 5.45 6.66
C LEU A 67 -17.20 4.68 5.64
N ASP A 68 -18.02 5.41 4.88
CA ASP A 68 -18.82 4.85 3.79
C ASP A 68 -17.91 4.20 2.73
N PRO A 69 -18.02 2.89 2.49
CA PRO A 69 -17.18 2.18 1.53
C PRO A 69 -17.56 2.47 0.06
N THR A 70 -18.70 3.10 -0.21
CA THR A 70 -19.10 3.48 -1.57
C THR A 70 -18.44 4.77 -2.06
N LYS A 71 -17.72 5.46 -1.16
CA LYS A 71 -17.00 6.70 -1.45
C LYS A 71 -15.49 6.50 -1.37
N LEU A 72 -14.78 7.31 -2.16
CA LEU A 72 -13.33 7.42 -2.11
C LEU A 72 -12.91 8.56 -1.17
N TRP A 73 -12.20 8.24 -0.09
CA TRP A 73 -11.77 9.22 0.90
C TRP A 73 -10.31 9.63 0.70
N LEU A 74 -9.93 10.81 1.20
CA LEU A 74 -8.54 11.27 1.08
C LEU A 74 -7.54 10.30 1.73
N CYS A 75 -7.95 9.62 2.81
CA CYS A 75 -7.12 8.61 3.47
C CYS A 75 -6.93 7.33 2.65
N ASP A 76 -7.71 7.10 1.59
CA ASP A 76 -7.57 5.93 0.73
C ASP A 76 -6.52 6.14 -0.37
N CYS A 77 -6.25 7.40 -0.74
CA CYS A 77 -5.37 7.76 -1.86
C CYS A 77 -3.94 7.23 -1.70
N GLY A 78 -3.35 7.36 -0.51
CA GLY A 78 -2.01 6.83 -0.23
C GLY A 78 -1.94 5.31 -0.39
N PHE A 79 -2.94 4.60 0.14
CA PHE A 79 -3.00 3.14 0.05
C PHE A 79 -3.06 2.64 -1.39
N ALA A 80 -3.74 3.35 -2.31
CA ALA A 80 -3.83 2.92 -3.71
C ALA A 80 -2.43 2.74 -4.34
N VAL A 81 -1.58 3.75 -4.21
CA VAL A 81 -0.22 3.74 -4.79
C VAL A 81 0.70 2.82 -3.99
N THR A 82 0.60 2.82 -2.66
CA THR A 82 1.43 1.94 -1.81
C THR A 82 1.12 0.47 -2.05
N PHE A 83 -0.14 0.09 -2.22
CA PHE A 83 -0.51 -1.29 -2.57
C PHE A 83 0.02 -1.68 -3.95
N ALA A 84 -0.04 -0.77 -4.94
CA ALA A 84 0.55 -1.00 -6.25
C ALA A 84 2.06 -1.29 -6.14
N TRP A 85 2.82 -0.49 -5.38
CA TRP A 85 4.24 -0.74 -5.11
C TRP A 85 4.49 -2.09 -4.44
N ILE A 86 3.70 -2.46 -3.42
CA ILE A 86 3.86 -3.77 -2.76
C ILE A 86 3.68 -4.90 -3.79
N ARG A 87 2.64 -4.85 -4.63
CA ARG A 87 2.43 -5.85 -5.70
C ARG A 87 3.62 -5.92 -6.66
N ARG A 88 4.15 -4.77 -7.07
CA ARG A 88 5.33 -4.75 -7.96
C ARG A 88 6.58 -5.31 -7.27
N PHE A 89 6.76 -5.09 -5.96
CA PHE A 89 7.86 -5.67 -5.20
C PHE A 89 7.71 -7.17 -4.93
N GLU A 90 6.51 -7.70 -4.76
CA GLU A 90 6.24 -9.15 -4.73
C GLU A 90 6.86 -9.83 -5.96
N GLU A 91 6.63 -9.27 -7.14
CA GLU A 91 7.19 -9.79 -8.40
C GLU A 91 8.70 -9.52 -8.54
N ALA A 92 9.13 -8.27 -8.40
CA ALA A 92 10.50 -7.85 -8.74
C ALA A 92 11.56 -8.32 -7.72
N LEU A 93 11.18 -8.42 -6.44
CA LEU A 93 12.09 -8.77 -5.35
C LEU A 93 11.86 -10.19 -4.83
N SER A 94 10.88 -10.93 -5.39
CA SER A 94 10.39 -12.18 -4.80
C SER A 94 9.93 -11.98 -3.34
N LEU A 95 9.34 -10.82 -3.06
CA LEU A 95 8.89 -10.43 -1.72
C LEU A 95 7.69 -11.28 -1.31
N VAL A 96 7.76 -11.93 -0.16
CA VAL A 96 6.63 -12.70 0.38
C VAL A 96 5.83 -11.83 1.34
N ILE A 97 4.58 -11.55 1.00
CA ILE A 97 3.65 -10.75 1.80
C ILE A 97 2.41 -11.55 2.15
N GLU A 98 2.01 -11.50 3.42
CA GLU A 98 0.69 -11.97 3.85
C GLU A 98 -0.33 -10.84 3.71
N TRP A 99 -1.33 -11.05 2.84
CA TRP A 99 -2.46 -10.14 2.67
C TRP A 99 -3.69 -10.66 3.41
N PRO A 100 -4.11 -10.03 4.52
CA PRO A 100 -5.37 -10.39 5.17
C PRO A 100 -6.54 -10.18 4.22
N GLN A 101 -7.54 -11.08 4.26
CA GLN A 101 -8.69 -11.04 3.34
C GLN A 101 -9.42 -9.68 3.34
N SER A 102 -9.55 -9.05 4.51
CA SER A 102 -10.17 -7.72 4.64
C SER A 102 -9.37 -6.61 3.95
N VAL A 103 -8.05 -6.74 3.91
CA VAL A 103 -7.15 -5.81 3.20
C VAL A 103 -7.23 -6.06 1.69
N THR A 104 -7.27 -7.32 1.24
CA THR A 104 -7.49 -7.66 -0.17
C THR A 104 -8.82 -7.08 -0.67
N ALA A 105 -9.91 -7.32 0.05
CA ALA A 105 -11.22 -6.75 -0.29
C ALA A 105 -11.20 -5.21 -0.31
N TYR A 106 -10.45 -4.58 0.60
CA TYR A 106 -10.26 -3.14 0.61
C TYR A 106 -9.46 -2.64 -0.60
N HIS A 107 -8.39 -3.32 -0.99
CA HIS A 107 -7.62 -3.05 -2.19
C HIS A 107 -8.49 -3.13 -3.45
N ASP A 108 -9.23 -4.21 -3.62
CA ASP A 108 -10.11 -4.43 -4.77
C ASP A 108 -11.21 -3.35 -4.84
N ARG A 109 -11.78 -2.98 -3.68
CA ARG A 109 -12.72 -1.87 -3.58
C ARG A 109 -12.11 -0.55 -4.03
N ILE A 110 -10.90 -0.20 -3.58
CA ILE A 110 -10.24 1.05 -3.99
C ILE A 110 -10.00 1.07 -5.52
N GLN A 111 -9.62 -0.06 -6.11
CA GLN A 111 -9.43 -0.17 -7.56
C GLN A 111 -10.73 -0.09 -8.37
N SER A 112 -11.91 -0.23 -7.73
CA SER A 112 -13.19 -0.06 -8.44
C SER A 112 -13.49 1.38 -8.85
N PHE A 113 -12.84 2.37 -8.23
CA PHE A 113 -13.02 3.79 -8.56
C PHE A 113 -12.22 4.19 -9.81
N SER A 114 -12.87 4.76 -10.83
CA SER A 114 -12.20 5.20 -12.07
C SER A 114 -10.98 6.10 -11.82
N PRO A 115 -11.09 7.16 -10.99
CA PRO A 115 -9.94 8.05 -10.78
C PRO A 115 -8.71 7.34 -10.20
N VAL A 116 -8.90 6.25 -9.46
CA VAL A 116 -7.79 5.46 -8.93
C VAL A 116 -7.15 4.62 -10.03
N ARG A 117 -7.95 3.95 -10.87
CA ARG A 117 -7.41 3.17 -11.99
C ARG A 117 -6.67 4.05 -12.98
N ASP A 118 -7.27 5.18 -13.34
CA ASP A 118 -6.70 6.11 -14.31
C ASP A 118 -5.34 6.65 -13.80
N GLU A 119 -5.26 6.97 -12.52
CA GLU A 119 -3.99 7.36 -11.86
C GLU A 119 -2.97 6.22 -11.85
N LEU A 120 -3.38 5.00 -11.49
CA LEU A 120 -2.47 3.85 -11.44
C LEU A 120 -1.98 3.44 -12.85
N GLU A 121 -2.81 3.58 -13.88
CA GLU A 121 -2.42 3.38 -15.27
C GLU A 121 -1.37 4.40 -15.71
N HIS A 122 -1.56 5.68 -15.36
CA HIS A 122 -0.57 6.73 -15.60
C HIS A 122 0.73 6.50 -14.84
N TYR A 123 0.65 5.98 -13.61
CA TYR A 123 1.80 5.78 -12.72
C TYR A 123 2.60 4.52 -13.05
N LYS A 124 1.97 3.49 -13.66
CA LYS A 124 2.58 2.19 -13.95
C LYS A 124 3.88 2.27 -14.77
N PRO A 125 3.99 3.05 -15.87
CA PRO A 125 5.23 3.16 -16.63
C PRO A 125 6.42 3.63 -15.79
N ALA A 126 6.20 4.56 -14.86
CA ALA A 126 7.27 5.06 -13.99
C ALA A 126 7.74 3.98 -12.99
N MET A 127 6.81 3.18 -12.44
CA MET A 127 7.16 2.04 -11.59
C MET A 127 7.95 0.99 -12.37
N ASP A 128 7.49 0.63 -13.57
CA ASP A 128 8.14 -0.37 -14.41
C ASP A 128 9.54 0.07 -14.83
N GLU A 129 9.70 1.34 -15.23
CA GLU A 129 11.02 1.90 -15.55
C GLU A 129 11.98 1.82 -14.36
N TYR A 130 11.51 2.22 -13.17
CA TYR A 130 12.31 2.17 -11.96
C TYR A 130 12.74 0.74 -11.60
N LEU A 131 11.84 -0.24 -11.79
CA LEU A 131 12.07 -1.65 -11.46
C LEU A 131 12.92 -2.40 -12.46
N LYS A 132 13.30 -1.81 -13.60
CA LYS A 132 14.33 -2.42 -14.47
C LYS A 132 15.62 -2.73 -13.71
N LYS A 133 15.95 -1.92 -12.70
CA LYS A 133 17.09 -2.12 -11.80
C LYS A 133 17.00 -3.43 -10.98
N ALA A 134 15.82 -4.03 -10.90
CA ALA A 134 15.56 -5.24 -10.13
C ALA A 134 15.96 -6.54 -10.83
N TYR A 135 16.35 -6.46 -12.09
CA TYR A 135 16.70 -7.61 -12.92
C TYR A 135 18.17 -7.49 -13.37
N PRO A 136 18.84 -8.62 -13.66
CA PRO A 136 20.18 -8.66 -14.24
C PRO A 136 20.27 -8.03 -15.63
#